data_AF-A0A9W4L725-F1
#
_entry.id   AF-A0A9W4L725-F1
#
_cell.length_a   1.000
_cell.length_b   1.000
_cell.length_c   1.000
_cell.angle_alpha   90.00
_cell.angle_beta   90.00
_cell.angle_gamma   90.00
#
_symmetry.space_group_name_H-M   'P 1'
#
loop_
_entity.id
_entity.type
_entity.pdbx_description
1 polymer ?
#
loop_
_entity_poly.entity_id
_entity_poly.type
_entity_poly.pdbx_seq_one_letter_code
_entity_poly.pdbx_strand_id
1 'polypeptide(L)' 'MDKDFFGSIFVTIFGIIATWTGLIYMTRYRFDNRKFFEHIKYITPLPLTFNYWFLKALFIFGGLMCVVLGLYGFI' A
#
# COMPACT_ATOMS: atom_id res chain seq x y z
N MET A 1 26.22 1.13 -11.11
CA MET A 1 26.08 1.73 -9.77
C MET A 1 24.85 2.65 -9.67
N ASP A 2 24.30 3.15 -10.79
CA ASP A 2 23.15 4.09 -10.73
C ASP A 2 21.75 3.46 -10.74
N LYS A 3 21.56 2.32 -11.41
CA LYS A 3 20.21 1.72 -11.59
C LYS A 3 19.58 1.24 -10.29
N ASP A 4 20.40 0.67 -9.39
CA ASP A 4 19.93 0.12 -8.12
C ASP A 4 19.56 1.25 -7.14
N PHE A 5 20.27 2.37 -7.21
CA PHE A 5 20.00 3.57 -6.41
C PHE A 5 18.69 4.25 -6.83
N PHE A 6 18.46 4.44 -8.14
CA PHE A 6 17.19 4.96 -8.65
C PHE A 6 16.03 4.01 -8.36
N GLY A 7 16.24 2.70 -8.46
CA GLY A 7 15.26 1.69 -8.09
C GLY A 7 14.89 1.75 -6.60
N SER A 8 15.89 1.86 -5.73
CA SER A 8 15.73 2.02 -4.28
C SER A 8 14.93 3.28 -3.92
N ILE A 9 15.23 4.43 -4.54
CA ILE A 9 14.47 5.67 -4.34
C ILE A 9 13.00 5.47 -4.70
N PHE A 10 12.74 4.88 -5.88
CA PHE A 10 11.38 4.66 -6.35
C PHE A 10 10.59 3.73 -5.43
N VAL A 11 11.20 2.62 -5.01
CA VAL A 11 10.61 1.66 -4.07
C VAL A 11 10.34 2.31 -2.71
N THR A 12 11.24 3.17 -2.23
CA THR A 12 11.05 3.90 -0.97
C THR A 12 9.88 4.88 -1.05
N ILE A 13 9.81 5.70 -2.10
CA ILE A 13 8.70 6.65 -2.32
C ILE A 13 7.37 5.91 -2.44
N PHE A 14 7.34 4.83 -3.22
CA PHE A 14 6.14 4.01 -3.37
C PHE A 14 5.71 3.41 -2.03
N GLY A 15 6.65 2.91 -1.22
CA GLY A 15 6.39 2.40 0.11
C GLY A 15 5.79 3.44 1.06
N ILE A 16 6.30 4.67 1.04
CA ILE A 16 5.77 5.79 1.85
C ILE A 16 4.33 6.10 1.43
N ILE A 17 4.06 6.22 0.13
CA ILE A 17 2.72 6.52 -0.40
C ILE A 17 1.75 5.38 -0.07
N ALA A 18 2.17 4.12 -0.22
CA ALA A 18 1.35 2.95 0.11
C ALA A 18 1.02 2.90 1.61
N THR A 19 2.00 3.15 2.47
CA THR A 19 1.81 3.18 3.93
C THR A 19 0.88 4.33 4.35
N TRP A 20 1.07 5.52 3.78
CA TRP A 20 0.18 6.66 4.01
C TRP A 20 -1.25 6.39 3.53
N THR A 21 -1.38 5.69 2.39
CA THR A 21 -2.67 5.30 1.84
C THR A 21 -3.39 4.33 2.77
N GLY A 22 -2.69 3.32 3.29
CA GLY A 22 -3.24 2.36 4.24
C GLY A 22 -3.60 2.97 5.61
N LEU A 23 -2.78 3.89 6.13
CA LEU A 23 -3.01 4.50 7.45
C LEU A 23 -4.08 5.59 7.44
N ILE A 24 -3.99 6.54 6.49
CA ILE A 24 -4.74 7.79 6.53
C ILE A 24 -5.80 7.86 5.42
N TYR A 25 -5.47 7.43 4.20
CA TYR A 25 -6.36 7.62 3.05
C TYR A 25 -7.51 6.60 3.01
N MET A 26 -7.24 5.36 3.42
CA MET A 26 -8.18 4.23 3.38
C MET A 26 -9.14 4.23 4.58
N THR A 27 -10.08 5.17 4.58
CA THR A 27 -11.20 5.19 5.53
C THR A 27 -12.34 4.30 5.04
N ARG A 28 -13.14 3.73 5.96
CA ARG A 28 -14.32 2.90 5.60
C ARG A 28 -15.25 3.62 4.62
N TYR A 29 -15.49 4.91 4.84
CA TYR A 29 -16.33 5.73 3.96
C TYR A 29 -15.79 5.83 2.53
N ARG A 30 -14.47 6.02 2.38
CA ARG A 30 -13.83 6.11 1.05
C ARG A 30 -13.71 4.74 0.39
N PHE A 31 -13.52 3.69 1.16
CA PHE A 31 -13.46 2.32 0.65
C PHE A 31 -14.77 1.88 0.00
N ASP A 32 -15.91 2.28 0.56
CA ASP A 32 -17.21 1.91 0.01
C ASP A 32 -17.70 2.82 -1.13
N ASN A 33 -17.32 4.11 -1.10
CA ASN A 33 -17.89 5.13 -1.99
C ASN A 33 -16.97 5.64 -3.12
N ARG A 34 -15.69 5.26 -3.15
CA ARG A 34 -14.76 5.68 -4.23
C ARG A 34 -14.64 4.59 -5.29
N LYS A 35 -14.79 4.99 -6.56
CA LYS A 35 -14.49 4.15 -7.75
C LYS A 35 -13.11 3.50 -7.71
N PHE A 36 -12.12 4.15 -7.09
CA PHE A 36 -10.78 3.62 -6.90
C PHE A 36 -10.77 2.26 -6.16
N PHE A 37 -11.64 2.10 -5.17
CA PHE A 37 -11.72 0.87 -4.38
C PHE A 37 -12.75 -0.12 -4.91
N GLU A 38 -13.67 0.25 -5.82
CA GLU A 38 -14.69 -0.67 -6.34
C GLU A 38 -14.09 -1.94 -6.94
N HIS A 39 -12.99 -1.85 -7.68
CA HIS A 39 -12.34 -3.02 -8.26
C HIS A 39 -11.57 -3.84 -7.22
N ILE A 40 -11.02 -3.17 -6.20
CA ILE A 40 -10.15 -3.78 -5.20
C ILE A 40 -10.97 -4.44 -4.08
N LYS A 41 -12.15 -3.87 -3.80
CA LYS A 41 -13.14 -4.29 -2.81
C LYS A 41 -13.63 -5.72 -2.98
N TYR A 42 -13.64 -6.23 -4.22
CA TYR A 42 -14.15 -7.56 -4.56
C TYR A 42 -13.06 -8.56 -4.98
N ILE A 43 -11.78 -8.28 -4.68
CA ILE A 43 -10.68 -9.22 -4.98
C ILE A 43 -10.92 -10.58 -4.29
N THR A 44 -11.50 -10.56 -3.09
CA THR A 44 -11.83 -11.74 -2.29
C THR A 44 -13.34 -11.86 -2.08
N PRO A 45 -13.93 -13.07 -2.13
CA PRO A 45 -15.36 -13.30 -1.93
C PRO A 45 -15.82 -13.16 -0.46
N LEU A 46 -15.00 -12.53 0.39
CA LEU A 46 -15.24 -12.35 1.82
C LEU A 46 -16.13 -11.12 2.08
N PRO A 47 -16.70 -11.00 3.31
CA PRO A 47 -17.48 -9.83 3.69
C PRO A 47 -16.69 -8.53 3.51
N LEU A 48 -17.36 -7.47 3.06
CA LEU A 48 -16.79 -6.15 2.78
C LEU A 48 -15.94 -5.59 3.93
N THR A 49 -16.38 -5.81 5.16
CA THR A 49 -15.66 -5.38 6.37
C THR A 49 -14.34 -6.12 6.54
N PHE A 50 -14.30 -7.41 6.21
CA PHE A 50 -13.08 -8.21 6.25
C PHE A 50 -12.13 -7.77 5.13
N ASN A 51 -12.63 -7.58 3.90
CA ASN A 51 -11.84 -7.07 2.78
C ASN A 51 -11.22 -5.70 3.09
N TYR A 52 -11.98 -4.81 3.74
CA TYR A 52 -11.45 -3.51 4.18
C TYR A 52 -10.23 -3.68 5.08
N TRP A 53 -10.34 -4.47 6.16
CA TRP A 53 -9.25 -4.66 7.11
C TRP A 53 -8.07 -5.40 6.49
N PHE A 54 -8.34 -6.41 5.66
CA PHE A 54 -7.32 -7.18 4.96
C PHE A 54 -6.51 -6.33 4.00
N LEU A 55 -7.17 -5.56 3.14
CA LEU A 55 -6.50 -4.64 2.21
C LEU A 55 -5.77 -3.53 2.95
N LYS A 56 -6.35 -3.00 4.03
CA LYS A 56 -5.69 -1.99 4.86
C LYS A 56 -4.39 -2.54 5.45
N ALA A 57 -4.43 -3.76 5.99
CA ALA A 57 -3.23 -4.43 6.50
C ALA A 57 -2.19 -4.65 5.38
N LEU A 58 -2.62 -5.13 4.20
CA LEU A 58 -1.74 -5.30 3.04
C LEU A 58 -1.04 -4.01 2.63
N PHE A 59 -1.76 -2.88 2.54
CA PHE A 59 -1.17 -1.59 2.20
C PHE A 59 -0.16 -1.10 3.26
N ILE A 60 -0.45 -1.31 4.54
CA ILE A 60 0.44 -0.92 5.63
C ILE A 60 1.69 -1.80 5.65
N PHE A 61 1.53 -3.12 5.70
CA PHE A 61 2.66 -4.05 5.78
C PHE A 61 3.48 -4.05 4.50
N GLY A 62 2.83 -4.06 3.33
CA GLY A 62 3.51 -3.98 2.04
C GLY A 62 4.25 -2.65 1.86
N GLY A 63 3.62 -1.53 2.24
CA GLY A 63 4.27 -0.22 2.23
C GLY A 63 5.50 -0.17 3.14
N LEU A 64 5.39 -0.68 4.37
CA LEU A 64 6.50 -0.77 5.32
C LEU A 64 7.65 -1.61 4.77
N MET A 65 7.36 -2.78 4.19
CA MET A 65 8.38 -3.63 3.58
C MET A 65 9.10 -2.91 2.43
N CYS A 66 8.37 -2.18 1.57
CA CYS A 66 8.99 -1.38 0.51
C CYS A 66 9.91 -0.29 1.07
N VAL A 67 9.54 0.37 2.16
CA VAL A 67 10.42 1.37 2.80
C VAL A 67 11.69 0.72 3.34
N VAL A 68 11.57 -0.42 4.03
CA VAL A 68 12.73 -1.14 4.58
C VAL A 68 13.67 -1.64 3.49
N LEU A 69 13.13 -2.27 2.44
CA LEU A 69 13.92 -2.74 1.30
C LEU A 69 14.55 -1.59 0.51
N GLY A 70 13.82 -0.49 0.36
CA GLY A 70 14.33 0.72 -0.27
C GLY A 70 15.55 1.28 0.49
N LEU A 71 15.45 1.41 1.81
CA LEU A 71 16.56 1.83 2.68
C LEU A 71 17.74 0.85 2.66
N TYR A 72 17.48 -0.46 2.57
CA TYR A 72 18.56 -1.45 2.45
C TYR A 72 19.31 -1.31 1.11
N GLY A 73 18.62 -0.97 0.02
CA GLY A 73 19.25 -0.71 -1.28
C GLY A 73 20.04 0.60 -1.35
N PHE A 74 19.97 1.46 -0.34
CA PHE A 74 20.79 2.66 -0.22
C PHE A 74 22.16 2.42 0.42
N ILE A 75 22.30 1.34 1.20
CA ILE A 75 23.52 0.91 1.91
C ILE A 75 24.33 -0.02 1.01
#